data_AF-A0A7K3R8E6-F1
#
_entry.id   AF-A0A7K3R8E6-F1
#
_cell.length_a   1.000
_cell.length_b   1.000
_cell.length_c   1.000
_cell.angle_alpha   90.00
_cell.angle_beta   90.00
_cell.angle_gamma   90.00
#
_symmetry.space_group_name_H-M   'P 1'
#
loop_
_entity.id
_entity.type
_entity.pdbx_description
1 polymer ?
#
loop_
_entity_poly.entity_id
_entity_poly.type
_entity_poly.pdbx_seq_one_letter_code
_entity_poly.pdbx_strand_id
1 'polypeptide(L)'
;MTVLPDPGASRAVLVGTSRYQHLEQLPAVSNNLQALAAHLTGPLSLRLPPRHVTVLENPAAAHTVVSEVRRAAAEATDTLIVYFAGHGLIDPQDTLSLALPHTESGRVETGLPYDWLRQVLLTDSRAERHVVILDCCYSGLALGRMNAASPGLADQASVEGSFLLAAAAETRTALAPVGDTYTAFTGALLDTLSRGIPGGPTLLDLGTIYRHLRRTLGPRGHPVPQARGRNNGAEVALGPNHAVLPDHAVLPDHTAAPDRPARPGRTVRAGGKGAGRRHTLIGTACATALALLAGGYFIWDQQASQDSKPPAYGIEDSSILRRVKNYKGNKITIGVKKDQPGLSELVDPDRKVFKGFEIDLIEYILGEIGFQGDIVFEPLFSGERETALKSNDVDLVIASYSATPKREKEVNFSVPYYKTGQSLLMRKSHTREGEVQTWDEKAASRDVALVDMKINRVEDLPDGTDSCTVDSTSSEFMEENPKYKEKFDVQKKEASYKDCIEGLLDEGAVGSYEVISTDDVILAGLAYKYGKNKLVRPIRPFKTEEYAVGMRKGDPALEYLLCRAIKKSITGKSWEKYYNTHLKKIMLGKPANPPDEPSCEKRPSSPAVG
;
A
#
# COMPACT_ATOMS: atom_id res chain seq x y z
N MET A 1 -1.74 -5.71 25.20
CA MET A 1 -1.29 -7.11 25.37
C MET A 1 -2.43 -8.03 24.95
N THR A 2 -2.15 -9.07 24.16
CA THR A 2 -3.15 -10.06 23.72
C THR A 2 -3.97 -10.61 24.90
N VAL A 3 -5.29 -10.55 24.81
CA VAL A 3 -6.25 -11.00 25.83
C VAL A 3 -7.06 -12.19 25.31
N LEU A 4 -7.11 -13.27 26.10
CA LEU A 4 -8.01 -14.38 25.83
C LEU A 4 -9.37 -14.12 26.54
N PRO A 5 -10.50 -14.14 25.81
CA PRO A 5 -11.84 -13.95 26.39
C PRO A 5 -12.16 -14.88 27.57
N ASP A 6 -12.89 -14.36 28.57
CA ASP A 6 -13.44 -15.17 29.65
C ASP A 6 -14.62 -16.01 29.12
N PRO A 7 -14.58 -17.35 29.17
CA PRO A 7 -15.64 -18.21 28.61
C PRO A 7 -16.98 -18.08 29.37
N GLY A 8 -16.95 -17.72 30.65
CA GLY A 8 -18.14 -17.49 31.46
C GLY A 8 -18.85 -16.17 31.13
N ALA A 9 -18.05 -15.11 30.94
CA ALA A 9 -18.50 -13.75 30.70
C ALA A 9 -18.70 -13.40 29.21
N SER A 10 -18.29 -14.26 28.28
CA SER A 10 -18.41 -14.04 26.84
C SER A 10 -19.64 -14.70 26.21
N ARG A 11 -20.08 -14.18 25.05
CA ARG A 11 -21.15 -14.76 24.21
C ARG A 11 -20.77 -14.72 22.74
N ALA A 12 -21.28 -15.67 21.96
CA ALA A 12 -21.17 -15.68 20.51
C ALA A 12 -22.54 -15.86 19.84
N VAL A 13 -22.80 -15.11 18.76
CA VAL A 13 -23.95 -15.27 17.88
C VAL A 13 -23.43 -15.50 16.46
N LEU A 14 -23.65 -16.70 15.94
CA LEU A 14 -23.24 -17.10 14.60
C LEU A 14 -24.46 -17.13 13.69
N VAL A 15 -24.55 -16.18 12.78
CA VAL A 15 -25.66 -15.99 11.85
C VAL A 15 -25.21 -16.43 10.47
N GLY A 16 -26.03 -17.17 9.74
CA GLY A 16 -25.70 -17.45 8.35
C GLY A 16 -26.88 -17.93 7.53
N THR A 17 -26.92 -17.47 6.29
CA THR A 17 -27.95 -17.85 5.32
C THR A 17 -27.31 -18.73 4.25
N SER A 18 -27.60 -20.03 4.30
CA SER A 18 -27.15 -21.02 3.32
C SER A 18 -28.18 -21.28 2.22
N ARG A 19 -29.46 -21.00 2.50
CA ARG A 19 -30.61 -21.22 1.61
C ARG A 19 -31.35 -19.92 1.34
N TYR A 20 -31.56 -19.63 0.06
CA TYR A 20 -32.20 -18.41 -0.41
C TYR A 20 -33.39 -18.72 -1.34
N GLN A 21 -34.40 -17.86 -1.35
CA GLN A 21 -35.52 -17.94 -2.29
C GLN A 21 -35.25 -17.18 -3.60
N HIS A 22 -34.47 -16.09 -3.53
CA HIS A 22 -34.27 -15.14 -4.63
C HIS A 22 -32.80 -14.84 -4.97
N LEU A 23 -31.85 -15.45 -4.26
CA LEU A 23 -30.40 -15.31 -4.45
C LEU A 23 -29.75 -16.68 -4.65
N GLU A 24 -28.48 -16.70 -5.03
CA GLU A 24 -27.70 -17.93 -5.20
C GLU A 24 -27.52 -18.68 -3.86
N GLN A 25 -27.63 -20.00 -3.88
CA GLN A 25 -27.49 -20.84 -2.67
C GLN A 25 -26.03 -20.87 -2.21
N LEU A 26 -25.81 -20.82 -0.89
CA LEU A 26 -24.47 -20.85 -0.29
C LEU A 26 -24.37 -22.02 0.72
N PRO A 27 -24.42 -23.29 0.28
CA PRO A 27 -24.48 -24.46 1.17
C PRO A 27 -23.30 -24.52 2.15
N ALA A 28 -22.11 -24.06 1.75
CA ALA A 28 -20.92 -23.96 2.59
C ALA A 28 -21.13 -23.13 3.88
N VAL A 29 -22.05 -22.15 3.88
CA VAL A 29 -22.40 -21.36 5.07
C VAL A 29 -22.95 -22.24 6.20
N SER A 30 -23.65 -23.33 5.88
CA SER A 30 -24.12 -24.29 6.89
C SER A 30 -22.95 -24.95 7.62
N ASN A 31 -21.90 -25.32 6.88
CA ASN A 31 -20.70 -25.95 7.42
C ASN A 31 -19.85 -24.94 8.20
N ASN A 32 -19.75 -23.71 7.71
CA ASN A 32 -19.07 -22.60 8.42
C ASN A 32 -19.62 -22.43 9.84
N LEU A 33 -20.95 -22.34 9.99
CA LEU A 33 -21.60 -22.13 11.29
C LEU A 33 -21.32 -23.29 12.26
N GLN A 34 -21.44 -24.52 11.79
CA GLN A 34 -21.20 -25.71 12.60
C GLN A 34 -19.73 -25.82 13.03
N ALA A 35 -18.79 -25.59 12.10
CA ALA A 35 -17.36 -25.65 12.38
C ALA A 35 -16.90 -24.52 13.31
N LEU A 36 -17.40 -23.28 13.15
CA LEU A 36 -17.11 -22.18 14.06
C LEU A 36 -17.72 -22.40 15.45
N ALA A 37 -18.94 -22.94 15.55
CA ALA A 37 -19.54 -23.29 16.85
C ALA A 37 -18.74 -24.38 17.57
N ALA A 38 -18.35 -25.43 16.84
CA ALA A 38 -17.51 -26.51 17.38
C ALA A 38 -16.11 -26.02 17.78
N HIS A 39 -15.54 -25.07 17.02
CA HIS A 39 -14.26 -24.45 17.37
C HIS A 39 -14.40 -23.62 18.65
N LEU A 40 -15.29 -22.62 18.69
CA LEU A 40 -15.45 -21.70 19.84
C LEU A 40 -15.79 -22.41 21.16
N THR A 41 -16.52 -23.52 21.10
CA THR A 41 -16.85 -24.34 22.29
C THR A 41 -15.76 -25.37 22.63
N GLY A 42 -14.82 -25.62 21.72
CA GLY A 42 -13.85 -26.71 21.79
C GLY A 42 -12.73 -26.51 22.83
N PRO A 43 -12.09 -27.62 23.27
CA PRO A 43 -11.01 -27.60 24.26
C PRO A 43 -9.72 -26.91 23.76
N LEU A 44 -9.61 -26.72 22.44
CA LEU A 44 -8.48 -26.12 21.72
C LEU A 44 -8.82 -24.69 21.23
N SER A 45 -9.68 -23.97 21.93
CA SER A 45 -10.12 -22.62 21.57
C SER A 45 -10.58 -21.87 22.84
N LEU A 46 -11.54 -20.95 22.69
CA LEU A 46 -12.15 -20.16 23.77
C LEU A 46 -12.94 -20.97 24.80
N ARG A 47 -13.24 -22.26 24.55
CA ARG A 47 -13.98 -23.13 25.49
C ARG A 47 -15.30 -22.53 25.96
N LEU A 48 -15.98 -21.75 25.10
CA LEU A 48 -17.28 -21.17 25.43
C LEU A 48 -18.25 -22.30 25.82
N PRO A 49 -18.99 -22.19 26.94
CA PRO A 49 -20.07 -23.11 27.24
C PRO A 49 -21.04 -23.18 26.04
N PRO A 50 -21.54 -24.35 25.62
CA PRO A 50 -22.39 -24.45 24.43
C PRO A 50 -23.62 -23.52 24.47
N ARG A 51 -24.21 -23.30 25.66
CA ARG A 51 -25.30 -22.33 25.90
C ARG A 51 -24.93 -20.86 25.67
N HIS A 52 -23.64 -20.52 25.55
CA HIS A 52 -23.14 -19.16 25.29
C HIS A 52 -22.89 -18.93 23.78
N VAL A 53 -23.04 -19.96 22.93
CA VAL A 53 -22.92 -19.88 21.47
C VAL A 53 -24.29 -20.12 20.83
N THR A 54 -24.87 -19.08 20.26
CA THR A 54 -26.18 -19.13 19.58
C THR A 54 -25.94 -19.24 18.08
N VAL A 55 -26.51 -20.26 17.43
CA VAL A 55 -26.40 -20.46 15.97
C VAL A 55 -27.75 -20.19 15.31
N LEU A 56 -27.78 -19.24 14.37
CA LEU A 56 -28.96 -18.85 13.59
C LEU A 56 -28.71 -19.18 12.12
N GLU A 57 -29.06 -20.41 11.74
CA GLU A 57 -29.04 -20.84 10.34
C GLU A 57 -30.36 -20.46 9.65
N ASN A 58 -30.28 -19.74 8.53
CA ASN A 58 -31.41 -19.30 7.70
C ASN A 58 -32.53 -18.58 8.48
N PRO A 59 -32.22 -17.55 9.29
CA PRO A 59 -33.24 -16.83 10.06
C PRO A 59 -34.19 -16.06 9.12
N ALA A 60 -35.48 -16.37 9.20
CA ALA A 60 -36.48 -15.87 8.26
C ALA A 60 -36.70 -14.34 8.30
N ALA A 61 -36.30 -13.65 9.38
CA ALA A 61 -36.53 -12.21 9.53
C ALA A 61 -35.43 -11.50 10.35
N ALA A 62 -35.19 -10.24 9.99
CA ALA A 62 -34.18 -9.38 10.61
C ALA A 62 -34.37 -9.21 12.13
N HIS A 63 -35.61 -9.08 12.60
CA HIS A 63 -35.92 -8.91 14.02
C HIS A 63 -35.47 -10.11 14.87
N THR A 64 -35.47 -11.33 14.32
CA THR A 64 -35.01 -12.54 15.01
C THR A 64 -33.51 -12.44 15.30
N VAL A 65 -32.72 -12.05 14.30
CA VAL A 65 -31.27 -11.85 14.43
C VAL A 65 -30.96 -10.73 15.42
N VAL A 66 -31.59 -9.57 15.26
CA VAL A 66 -31.42 -8.42 16.16
C VAL A 66 -31.76 -8.78 17.62
N SER A 67 -32.82 -9.56 17.85
CA SER A 67 -33.25 -9.96 19.20
C SER A 67 -32.23 -10.88 19.89
N GLU A 68 -31.66 -11.85 19.17
CA GLU A 68 -30.64 -12.75 19.72
C GLU A 68 -29.29 -12.05 19.92
N VAL A 69 -28.89 -11.16 19.01
CA VAL A 69 -27.69 -10.32 19.20
C VAL A 69 -27.88 -9.40 20.41
N ARG A 70 -29.07 -8.80 20.59
CA ARG A 70 -29.40 -7.99 21.78
C ARG A 70 -29.36 -8.80 23.07
N ARG A 71 -29.92 -10.02 23.07
CA ARG A 71 -29.88 -10.93 24.23
C ARG A 71 -28.42 -11.26 24.59
N ALA A 72 -27.62 -11.66 23.61
CA ALA A 72 -26.20 -11.96 23.81
C ALA A 72 -25.41 -10.72 24.29
N ALA A 73 -25.73 -9.53 23.78
CA ALA A 73 -25.09 -8.26 24.16
C ALA A 73 -25.41 -7.84 25.61
N ALA A 74 -26.64 -8.10 26.08
CA ALA A 74 -27.04 -7.85 27.47
C ALA A 74 -26.46 -8.87 28.46
N GLU A 75 -26.15 -10.09 27.99
CA GLU A 75 -25.58 -11.19 28.78
C GLU A 75 -24.04 -11.20 28.83
N ALA A 76 -23.37 -10.72 27.78
CA ALA A 76 -21.91 -10.65 27.71
C ALA A 76 -21.38 -9.46 28.52
N THR A 77 -20.36 -9.70 29.34
CA THR A 77 -19.64 -8.64 30.08
C THR A 77 -18.15 -8.56 29.72
N ASP A 78 -17.57 -9.62 29.17
CA ASP A 78 -16.19 -9.62 28.67
C ASP A 78 -16.18 -9.41 27.14
N THR A 79 -16.45 -10.46 26.36
CA THR A 79 -16.39 -10.41 24.89
C THR A 79 -17.69 -10.85 24.24
N LEU A 80 -18.22 -10.04 23.31
CA LEU A 80 -19.32 -10.41 22.43
C LEU A 80 -18.80 -10.67 21.01
N ILE A 81 -19.03 -11.88 20.49
CA ILE A 81 -18.66 -12.27 19.11
C ILE A 81 -19.93 -12.34 18.26
N VAL A 82 -19.98 -11.62 17.14
CA VAL A 82 -21.05 -11.68 16.13
C VAL A 82 -20.45 -12.07 14.78
N TYR A 83 -20.83 -13.23 14.26
CA TYR A 83 -20.43 -13.70 12.93
C TYR A 83 -21.64 -13.65 12.00
N PHE A 84 -21.45 -13.17 10.77
CA PHE A 84 -22.42 -13.30 9.68
C PHE A 84 -21.76 -13.91 8.45
N ALA A 85 -22.44 -14.87 7.79
CA ALA A 85 -22.05 -15.35 6.47
C ALA A 85 -23.23 -15.48 5.51
N GLY A 86 -23.02 -15.07 4.26
CA GLY A 86 -24.04 -15.09 3.21
C GLY A 86 -23.79 -14.02 2.14
N HIS A 87 -24.81 -13.68 1.37
CA HIS A 87 -24.76 -12.51 0.49
C HIS A 87 -24.82 -11.21 1.29
N GLY A 88 -24.09 -10.20 0.81
CA GLY A 88 -24.22 -8.81 1.24
C GLY A 88 -24.73 -8.00 0.06
N LEU A 89 -25.66 -7.08 0.33
CA LEU A 89 -26.23 -6.14 -0.63
C LEU A 89 -25.90 -4.71 -0.20
N ILE A 90 -25.89 -3.79 -1.16
CA ILE A 90 -25.68 -2.35 -0.91
C ILE A 90 -26.89 -1.57 -1.42
N ASP A 91 -27.31 -0.56 -0.65
CA ASP A 91 -28.32 0.40 -1.08
C ASP A 91 -27.69 1.51 -1.95
N PRO A 92 -28.48 2.40 -2.58
CA PRO A 92 -27.95 3.53 -3.35
C PRO A 92 -27.24 4.61 -2.51
N GLN A 93 -27.07 4.39 -1.20
CA GLN A 93 -26.36 5.25 -0.24
C GLN A 93 -25.08 4.58 0.30
N ASP A 94 -24.61 3.48 -0.33
CA ASP A 94 -23.47 2.64 0.08
C ASP A 94 -23.65 1.96 1.48
N THR A 95 -24.88 1.81 1.98
CA THR A 95 -25.16 1.10 3.25
C THR A 95 -25.22 -0.42 3.05
N LEU A 96 -24.51 -1.17 3.89
CA LEU A 96 -24.52 -2.64 3.87
C LEU A 96 -25.81 -3.23 4.46
N SER A 97 -26.48 -4.09 3.68
CA SER A 97 -27.59 -4.95 4.12
C SER A 97 -27.19 -6.43 4.01
N LEU A 98 -27.40 -7.19 5.07
CA LEU A 98 -27.05 -8.60 5.20
C LEU A 98 -28.23 -9.47 4.73
N ALA A 99 -28.00 -10.35 3.75
CA ALA A 99 -29.10 -11.07 3.09
C ALA A 99 -29.60 -12.29 3.88
N LEU A 100 -30.91 -12.33 4.07
CA LEU A 100 -31.71 -13.38 4.72
C LEU A 100 -32.42 -14.25 3.66
N PRO A 101 -33.07 -15.38 4.02
CA PRO A 101 -33.61 -16.33 3.02
C PRO A 101 -34.59 -15.71 2.01
N HIS A 102 -35.38 -14.73 2.44
CA HIS A 102 -36.37 -14.03 1.62
C HIS A 102 -35.86 -12.71 1.02
N THR A 103 -34.58 -12.37 1.19
CA THR A 103 -34.02 -11.13 0.64
C THR A 103 -33.93 -11.18 -0.87
N GLU A 104 -34.37 -10.13 -1.53
CA GLU A 104 -34.46 -10.02 -2.99
C GLU A 104 -33.38 -9.10 -3.57
N SER A 105 -32.88 -9.48 -4.76
CA SER A 105 -31.91 -8.65 -5.48
C SER A 105 -32.54 -7.31 -5.87
N GLY A 106 -31.87 -6.21 -5.51
CA GLY A 106 -32.37 -4.85 -5.71
C GLY A 106 -33.40 -4.36 -4.68
N ARG A 107 -33.82 -5.18 -3.70
CA ARG A 107 -34.69 -4.78 -2.57
C ARG A 107 -33.98 -4.96 -1.22
N VAL A 108 -32.99 -4.09 -0.96
CA VAL A 108 -32.14 -4.09 0.23
C VAL A 108 -32.90 -4.03 1.56
N GLU A 109 -34.10 -3.44 1.55
CA GLU A 109 -35.04 -3.34 2.67
C GLU A 109 -35.64 -4.71 3.09
N THR A 110 -35.49 -5.74 2.25
CA THR A 110 -35.85 -7.13 2.58
C THR A 110 -34.71 -7.90 3.26
N GLY A 111 -33.57 -7.25 3.50
CA GLY A 111 -32.43 -7.78 4.27
C GLY A 111 -32.40 -7.29 5.72
N LEU A 112 -31.25 -7.49 6.36
CA LEU A 112 -30.93 -6.95 7.68
C LEU A 112 -29.90 -5.82 7.53
N PRO A 113 -30.27 -4.54 7.69
CA PRO A 113 -29.31 -3.44 7.69
C PRO A 113 -28.23 -3.64 8.76
N TYR A 114 -26.95 -3.55 8.38
CA TYR A 114 -25.84 -3.75 9.31
C TYR A 114 -25.86 -2.74 10.47
N ASP A 115 -26.28 -1.49 10.20
CA ASP A 115 -26.39 -0.45 11.23
C ASP A 115 -27.35 -0.83 12.37
N TRP A 116 -28.33 -1.73 12.17
CA TRP A 116 -29.18 -2.22 13.26
C TRP A 116 -28.39 -3.10 14.24
N LEU A 117 -27.47 -3.93 13.73
CA LEU A 117 -26.56 -4.70 14.58
C LEU A 117 -25.59 -3.76 15.29
N ARG A 118 -24.99 -2.81 14.57
CA ARG A 118 -24.10 -1.80 15.14
C ARG A 118 -24.76 -0.98 16.26
N GLN A 119 -26.04 -0.61 16.10
CA GLN A 119 -26.80 0.07 17.15
C GLN A 119 -26.93 -0.80 18.41
N VAL A 120 -27.27 -2.08 18.28
CA VAL A 120 -27.30 -3.01 19.44
C VAL A 120 -25.93 -3.08 20.14
N LEU A 121 -24.83 -3.16 19.39
CA LEU A 121 -23.47 -3.17 19.95
C LEU A 121 -23.13 -1.86 20.70
N LEU A 122 -23.62 -0.71 20.20
CA LEU A 122 -23.43 0.62 20.80
C LEU A 122 -24.32 0.88 22.03
N THR A 123 -25.57 0.42 22.04
CA THR A 123 -26.58 0.88 23.03
C THR A 123 -27.02 -0.19 24.02
N ASP A 124 -27.04 -1.46 23.62
CA ASP A 124 -27.58 -2.56 24.43
C ASP A 124 -26.49 -3.43 25.07
N SER A 125 -25.25 -3.35 24.57
CA SER A 125 -24.15 -4.23 24.97
C SER A 125 -23.50 -3.83 26.30
N ARG A 126 -23.15 -4.85 27.09
CA ARG A 126 -22.35 -4.72 28.33
C ARG A 126 -20.94 -5.29 28.20
N ALA A 127 -20.61 -5.89 27.06
CA ALA A 127 -19.29 -6.45 26.81
C ALA A 127 -18.24 -5.32 26.74
N GLU A 128 -17.08 -5.53 27.36
CA GLU A 128 -15.91 -4.65 27.21
C GLU A 128 -15.38 -4.67 25.76
N ARG A 129 -15.58 -5.78 25.04
CA ARG A 129 -15.01 -6.00 23.69
C ARG A 129 -16.03 -6.61 22.74
N HIS A 130 -16.06 -6.12 21.50
CA HIS A 130 -17.01 -6.54 20.47
C HIS A 130 -16.27 -7.00 19.23
N VAL A 131 -16.44 -8.26 18.86
CA VAL A 131 -15.81 -8.88 17.69
C VAL A 131 -16.89 -9.13 16.65
N VAL A 132 -16.80 -8.47 15.50
CA VAL A 132 -17.72 -8.66 14.38
C VAL A 132 -16.95 -9.27 13.21
N ILE A 133 -17.46 -10.36 12.64
CA ILE A 133 -16.84 -11.06 11.51
C ILE A 133 -17.89 -11.20 10.40
N LEU A 134 -17.64 -10.59 9.24
CA LEU A 134 -18.55 -10.54 8.10
C LEU A 134 -17.96 -11.28 6.89
N ASP A 135 -18.45 -12.49 6.64
CA ASP A 135 -18.14 -13.29 5.46
C ASP A 135 -19.22 -13.11 4.38
N CYS A 136 -19.25 -11.91 3.80
CA CYS A 136 -20.18 -11.51 2.76
C CYS A 136 -19.58 -10.47 1.79
N CYS A 137 -20.19 -10.34 0.61
CA CYS A 137 -19.88 -9.29 -0.37
C CYS A 137 -20.04 -7.89 0.25
N TYR A 138 -19.21 -6.93 -0.18
CA TYR A 138 -19.27 -5.53 0.29
C TYR A 138 -19.07 -5.32 1.80
N SER A 139 -18.65 -6.35 2.54
CA SER A 139 -18.39 -6.30 3.99
C SER A 139 -17.40 -5.19 4.41
N GLY A 140 -16.52 -4.76 3.50
CA GLY A 140 -15.66 -3.59 3.69
C GLY A 140 -16.41 -2.28 3.97
N LEU A 141 -17.64 -2.08 3.47
CA LEU A 141 -18.40 -0.83 3.71
C LEU A 141 -18.86 -0.68 5.17
N ALA A 142 -18.97 -1.79 5.92
CA ALA A 142 -19.19 -1.75 7.36
C ALA A 142 -18.00 -1.14 8.13
N LEU A 143 -16.83 -1.00 7.49
CA LEU A 143 -15.67 -0.28 8.01
C LEU A 143 -15.82 1.25 7.83
N GLY A 144 -16.79 1.74 7.06
CA GLY A 144 -17.29 3.11 7.04
C GLY A 144 -16.58 4.10 6.11
N ARG A 145 -17.32 4.64 5.12
CA ARG A 145 -16.93 5.83 4.33
C ARG A 145 -17.32 7.14 5.01
N MET A 146 -16.51 8.16 4.81
CA MET A 146 -16.82 9.53 5.25
C MET A 146 -17.88 10.17 4.35
N ASN A 147 -19.13 10.21 4.79
CA ASN A 147 -20.13 11.08 4.16
C ASN A 147 -19.86 12.54 4.54
N ALA A 148 -19.41 13.34 3.56
CA ALA A 148 -18.88 14.70 3.72
C ALA A 148 -19.94 15.78 4.03
N ALA A 149 -21.02 15.43 4.74
CA ALA A 149 -22.15 16.31 5.06
C ALA A 149 -22.16 16.83 6.51
N SER A 150 -21.36 16.28 7.43
CA SER A 150 -21.24 16.78 8.82
C SER A 150 -19.94 16.32 9.50
N PRO A 151 -18.85 17.11 9.42
CA PRO A 151 -17.64 16.85 10.20
C PRO A 151 -17.89 17.21 11.67
N GLY A 152 -18.33 16.23 12.47
CA GLY A 152 -18.52 16.42 13.92
C GLY A 152 -19.26 15.28 14.65
N LEU A 153 -20.20 14.57 14.00
CA LEU A 153 -20.93 13.47 14.65
C LEU A 153 -20.27 12.09 14.45
N ALA A 154 -19.39 11.91 13.47
CA ALA A 154 -18.78 10.61 13.16
C ALA A 154 -17.88 10.07 14.29
N ASP A 155 -17.21 10.96 15.03
CA ASP A 155 -16.38 10.59 16.20
C ASP A 155 -17.22 10.20 17.43
N GLN A 156 -18.53 10.48 17.44
CA GLN A 156 -19.41 10.21 18.59
C GLN A 156 -20.18 8.88 18.48
N ALA A 157 -19.91 8.05 17.45
CA ALA A 157 -20.67 6.83 17.16
C ALA A 157 -19.79 5.60 16.81
N SER A 158 -18.59 5.50 17.39
CA SER A 158 -17.74 4.31 17.31
C SER A 158 -17.84 3.44 18.56
N VAL A 159 -18.00 2.12 18.39
CA VAL A 159 -17.97 1.15 19.49
C VAL A 159 -16.55 1.06 20.04
N GLU A 160 -16.32 1.48 21.28
CA GLU A 160 -15.05 1.28 21.98
C GLU A 160 -14.77 -0.22 22.17
N GLY A 161 -13.50 -0.63 22.08
CA GLY A 161 -13.12 -2.05 22.22
C GLY A 161 -13.56 -2.96 21.07
N SER A 162 -14.00 -2.40 19.93
CA SER A 162 -14.49 -3.19 18.79
C SER A 162 -13.42 -3.60 17.78
N PHE A 163 -13.64 -4.75 17.15
CA PHE A 163 -12.92 -5.24 15.98
C PHE A 163 -13.92 -5.71 14.94
N LEU A 164 -13.85 -5.19 13.73
CA LEU A 164 -14.59 -5.68 12.57
C LEU A 164 -13.61 -6.34 11.59
N LEU A 165 -13.86 -7.60 11.25
CA LEU A 165 -13.17 -8.38 10.22
C LEU A 165 -14.13 -8.62 9.05
N ALA A 166 -13.73 -8.26 7.83
CA ALA A 166 -14.53 -8.36 6.62
C ALA A 166 -13.83 -9.23 5.57
N ALA A 167 -14.55 -10.14 4.92
CA ALA A 167 -13.98 -11.07 3.93
C ALA A 167 -13.57 -10.39 2.60
N ALA A 168 -14.15 -9.24 2.27
CA ALA A 168 -13.90 -8.54 1.01
C ALA A 168 -13.87 -7.01 1.16
N ALA A 169 -13.14 -6.34 0.26
CA ALA A 169 -13.14 -4.89 0.13
C ALA A 169 -14.49 -4.34 -0.37
N GLU A 170 -14.70 -3.02 -0.22
CA GLU A 170 -15.91 -2.27 -0.61
C GLU A 170 -16.36 -2.48 -2.06
N THR A 171 -15.50 -2.99 -2.94
CA THR A 171 -15.71 -3.06 -4.39
C THR A 171 -15.60 -4.48 -4.98
N ARG A 172 -15.56 -5.54 -4.14
CA ARG A 172 -15.48 -6.94 -4.63
C ARG A 172 -16.45 -7.88 -3.93
N THR A 173 -16.87 -8.90 -4.67
CA THR A 173 -17.68 -10.02 -4.18
C THR A 173 -16.84 -10.99 -3.34
N ALA A 174 -17.40 -11.44 -2.21
CA ALA A 174 -16.88 -12.62 -1.51
C ALA A 174 -17.10 -13.86 -2.40
N LEU A 175 -16.21 -14.85 -2.33
CA LEU A 175 -16.24 -16.03 -3.21
C LEU A 175 -16.39 -17.32 -2.42
N ALA A 176 -17.46 -18.05 -2.71
CA ALA A 176 -17.66 -19.44 -2.29
C ALA A 176 -17.43 -20.34 -3.52
N PRO A 177 -16.30 -21.07 -3.61
CA PRO A 177 -16.06 -21.99 -4.71
C PRO A 177 -17.12 -23.09 -4.73
N VAL A 178 -17.67 -23.39 -5.92
CA VAL A 178 -18.70 -24.42 -6.08
C VAL A 178 -18.12 -25.80 -5.75
N GLY A 179 -18.56 -26.39 -4.64
CA GLY A 179 -18.15 -27.72 -4.18
C GLY A 179 -17.22 -27.75 -2.97
N ASP A 180 -16.71 -26.60 -2.51
CA ASP A 180 -15.85 -26.55 -1.33
C ASP A 180 -16.65 -26.70 -0.02
N THR A 181 -16.02 -27.31 0.98
CA THR A 181 -16.63 -27.54 2.30
C THR A 181 -17.00 -26.25 3.03
N TYR A 182 -16.21 -25.18 2.85
CA TYR A 182 -16.35 -23.89 3.51
C TYR A 182 -16.25 -22.76 2.47
N THR A 183 -16.74 -21.56 2.80
CA THR A 183 -16.42 -20.36 2.00
C THR A 183 -14.92 -20.08 2.05
N ALA A 184 -14.36 -19.39 1.05
CA ALA A 184 -12.89 -19.20 0.97
C ALA A 184 -12.31 -18.48 2.20
N PHE A 185 -13.00 -17.45 2.71
CA PHE A 185 -12.59 -16.71 3.90
C PHE A 185 -12.75 -17.54 5.18
N THR A 186 -13.93 -18.10 5.46
CA THR A 186 -14.14 -18.88 6.70
C THR A 186 -13.32 -20.17 6.71
N GLY A 187 -13.10 -20.80 5.55
CA GLY A 187 -12.18 -21.93 5.42
C GLY A 187 -10.75 -21.56 5.85
N ALA A 188 -10.22 -20.44 5.36
CA ALA A 188 -8.90 -19.95 5.78
C ALA A 188 -8.85 -19.51 7.26
N LEU A 189 -9.93 -18.94 7.79
CA LEU A 189 -10.05 -18.59 9.22
C LEU A 189 -10.02 -19.84 10.11
N LEU A 190 -10.87 -20.83 9.83
CA LEU A 190 -10.90 -22.12 10.54
C LEU A 190 -9.56 -22.83 10.44
N ASP A 191 -8.88 -22.75 9.29
CA ASP A 191 -7.56 -23.33 9.07
C ASP A 191 -6.49 -22.67 9.96
N THR A 192 -6.47 -21.34 9.98
CA THR A 192 -5.58 -20.52 10.84
C THR A 192 -5.78 -20.85 12.31
N LEU A 193 -7.04 -20.95 12.75
CA LEU A 193 -7.41 -21.27 14.13
C LEU A 193 -7.13 -22.72 14.53
N SER A 194 -7.22 -23.66 13.58
CA SER A 194 -7.07 -25.10 13.87
C SER A 194 -5.61 -25.55 13.80
N ARG A 195 -4.87 -25.13 12.77
CA ARG A 195 -3.44 -25.50 12.60
C ARG A 195 -2.48 -24.53 13.28
N GLY A 196 -2.91 -23.29 13.51
CA GLY A 196 -2.04 -22.23 14.01
C GLY A 196 -1.12 -21.63 12.94
N ILE A 197 -0.34 -20.63 13.35
CA ILE A 197 0.61 -19.91 12.51
C ILE A 197 2.04 -20.28 12.96
N PRO A 198 2.81 -21.04 12.16
CA PRO A 198 4.19 -21.39 12.49
C PRO A 198 5.05 -20.16 12.74
N GLY A 199 5.78 -20.14 13.87
CA GLY A 199 6.57 -18.98 14.31
C GLY A 199 5.76 -17.77 14.77
N GLY A 200 4.42 -17.89 14.87
CA GLY A 200 3.54 -16.84 15.38
C GLY A 200 3.53 -16.70 16.92
N PRO A 201 2.75 -15.76 17.46
CA PRO A 201 2.54 -15.61 18.91
C PRO A 201 1.85 -16.84 19.52
N THR A 202 1.88 -16.99 20.85
CA THR A 202 1.25 -18.11 21.57
C THR A 202 -0.29 -18.07 21.57
N LEU A 203 -0.88 -16.89 21.39
CA LEU A 203 -2.31 -16.66 21.23
C LEU A 203 -2.59 -16.04 19.86
N LEU A 204 -3.66 -16.45 19.20
CA LEU A 204 -4.08 -15.93 17.90
C LEU A 204 -5.05 -14.76 18.11
N ASP A 205 -4.50 -13.55 18.24
CA ASP A 205 -5.30 -12.31 18.21
C ASP A 205 -5.82 -11.95 16.82
N LEU A 206 -6.94 -11.22 16.80
CA LEU A 206 -7.62 -10.82 15.57
C LEU A 206 -6.72 -10.01 14.63
N GLY A 207 -5.80 -9.19 15.16
CA GLY A 207 -4.80 -8.47 14.36
C GLY A 207 -3.78 -9.41 13.68
N THR A 208 -3.36 -10.48 14.37
CA THR A 208 -2.48 -11.52 13.83
C THR A 208 -3.20 -12.42 12.83
N ILE A 209 -4.44 -12.82 13.13
CA ILE A 209 -5.32 -13.57 12.22
C ILE A 209 -5.55 -12.77 10.94
N TYR A 210 -5.92 -11.49 11.03
CA TYR A 210 -6.12 -10.61 9.88
C TYR A 210 -4.89 -10.56 8.95
N ARG A 211 -3.70 -10.29 9.51
CA ARG A 211 -2.44 -10.26 8.72
C ARG A 211 -2.15 -11.61 8.05
N HIS A 212 -2.41 -12.72 8.73
CA HIS A 212 -2.22 -14.06 8.15
C HIS A 212 -3.21 -14.36 7.01
N LEU A 213 -4.50 -14.03 7.20
CA LEU A 213 -5.54 -14.21 6.18
C LEU A 213 -5.27 -13.35 4.94
N ARG A 214 -4.84 -12.09 5.13
CA ARG A 214 -4.45 -11.20 4.03
C ARG A 214 -3.31 -11.79 3.18
N ARG A 215 -2.25 -12.30 3.83
CA ARG A 215 -1.09 -12.93 3.16
C ARG A 215 -1.43 -14.26 2.47
N THR A 216 -2.44 -15.00 2.93
CA THR A 216 -2.77 -16.33 2.40
C THR A 216 -3.86 -16.33 1.32
N LEU A 217 -4.84 -15.43 1.41
CA LEU A 217 -5.96 -15.35 0.47
C LEU A 217 -5.59 -14.63 -0.84
N GLY A 218 -4.87 -13.50 -0.75
CA GLY A 218 -4.52 -12.68 -1.92
C GLY A 218 -3.74 -13.43 -3.01
N PRO A 219 -2.63 -14.13 -2.71
CA PRO A 219 -1.87 -14.90 -3.69
C PRO A 219 -2.63 -16.07 -4.34
N ARG A 220 -3.73 -16.53 -3.74
CA ARG A 220 -4.61 -17.58 -4.27
C ARG A 220 -5.72 -17.03 -5.17
N GLY A 221 -5.75 -15.72 -5.42
CA GLY A 221 -6.78 -15.05 -6.23
C GLY A 221 -8.11 -14.83 -5.51
N HIS A 222 -8.16 -15.09 -4.19
CA HIS A 222 -9.36 -14.83 -3.39
C HIS A 222 -9.47 -13.35 -3.00
N PRO A 223 -10.67 -12.88 -2.61
CA PRO A 223 -10.85 -11.56 -2.04
C PRO A 223 -9.91 -11.31 -0.84
N VAL A 224 -9.31 -10.13 -0.81
CA VAL A 224 -8.40 -9.73 0.27
C VAL A 224 -9.24 -9.22 1.45
N PRO A 225 -9.14 -9.84 2.64
CA PRO A 225 -9.91 -9.41 3.80
C PRO A 225 -9.52 -7.99 4.20
N GLN A 226 -10.45 -7.30 4.84
CA GLN A 226 -10.28 -5.97 5.42
C GLN A 226 -10.56 -6.03 6.91
N ALA A 227 -9.99 -5.14 7.71
CA ALA A 227 -10.31 -5.05 9.13
C ALA A 227 -10.18 -3.64 9.67
N ARG A 228 -10.94 -3.32 10.73
CA ARG A 228 -10.86 -2.07 11.49
C ARG A 228 -11.01 -2.40 12.97
N GLY A 229 -10.05 -1.97 13.77
CA GLY A 229 -10.11 -2.06 15.22
C GLY A 229 -10.15 -0.68 15.86
N ARG A 230 -10.73 -0.61 17.05
CA ARG A 230 -10.69 0.53 17.96
C ARG A 230 -10.27 0.07 19.34
N ASN A 231 -9.37 0.82 19.97
CA ASN A 231 -8.68 0.46 21.21
C ASN A 231 -8.06 -0.94 21.10
N ASN A 232 -7.97 -1.68 22.20
CA ASN A 232 -7.36 -3.02 22.27
C ASN A 232 -8.22 -4.13 21.61
N GLY A 233 -9.25 -3.79 20.80
CA GLY A 233 -10.05 -4.78 20.07
C GLY A 233 -9.20 -5.68 19.14
N ALA A 234 -8.07 -5.15 18.63
CA ALA A 234 -7.05 -5.88 17.88
C ALA A 234 -6.39 -7.03 18.66
N GLU A 235 -6.37 -6.91 19.99
CA GLU A 235 -5.66 -7.79 20.91
C GLU A 235 -6.52 -8.95 21.41
N VAL A 236 -7.80 -9.02 21.03
CA VAL A 236 -8.69 -10.13 21.42
C VAL A 236 -8.28 -11.40 20.68
N ALA A 237 -7.94 -12.45 21.45
CA ALA A 237 -7.63 -13.77 20.92
C ALA A 237 -8.89 -14.58 20.62
N LEU A 238 -8.85 -15.35 19.51
CA LEU A 238 -9.86 -16.38 19.20
C LEU A 238 -9.41 -17.79 19.60
N GLY A 239 -8.19 -17.95 20.13
CA GLY A 239 -7.68 -19.22 20.64
C GLY A 239 -6.16 -19.23 20.82
N PRO A 240 -5.59 -20.31 21.35
CA PRO A 240 -4.15 -20.54 21.35
C PRO A 240 -3.62 -20.87 19.95
N ASN A 241 -2.33 -20.61 19.72
CA ASN A 241 -1.67 -20.96 18.46
C ASN A 241 -1.13 -22.39 18.51
N HIS A 242 -1.82 -23.33 17.86
CA HIS A 242 -1.44 -24.74 17.89
C HIS A 242 -0.11 -25.07 17.21
N ALA A 243 0.40 -24.21 16.33
CA ALA A 243 1.72 -24.38 15.72
C ALA A 243 2.90 -24.09 16.69
N VAL A 244 2.59 -23.68 17.92
CA VAL A 244 3.56 -23.32 18.98
C VAL A 244 3.37 -24.16 20.25
N LEU A 245 2.36 -25.03 20.30
CA LEU A 245 2.21 -25.99 21.39
C LEU A 245 3.34 -27.04 21.31
N PRO A 246 4.01 -27.39 22.42
CA PRO A 246 4.98 -28.47 22.42
C PRO A 246 4.29 -29.81 22.14
N ASP A 247 4.99 -30.73 21.46
CA ASP A 247 4.52 -32.09 21.18
C ASP A 247 4.11 -32.81 22.48
N HIS A 248 2.81 -32.82 22.77
CA HIS A 248 2.29 -33.50 23.94
C HIS A 248 2.21 -35.01 23.69
N ALA A 249 3.26 -35.70 24.14
CA ALA A 249 3.30 -37.13 24.43
C ALA A 249 2.97 -38.07 23.26
N VAL A 250 3.99 -38.39 22.47
CA VAL A 250 4.09 -39.73 21.88
C VAL A 250 4.07 -40.73 23.03
N LEU A 251 2.96 -41.45 23.20
CA LEU A 251 2.92 -42.65 24.05
C LEU A 251 3.92 -43.67 23.47
N PRO A 252 4.75 -44.33 24.29
CA PRO A 252 5.77 -45.23 23.79
C PRO A 252 5.15 -46.44 23.10
N ASP A 253 5.33 -46.55 21.78
CA ASP A 253 4.90 -47.71 21.01
C ASP A 253 5.77 -48.93 21.36
N HIS A 254 5.15 -49.93 21.96
CA HIS A 254 5.80 -51.18 22.38
C HIS A 254 5.93 -52.19 21.24
N THR A 255 6.38 -51.80 20.03
CA THR A 255 6.85 -52.76 19.01
C THR A 255 8.06 -52.27 18.19
N ALA A 256 9.28 -52.54 18.66
CA ALA A 256 10.48 -52.51 17.83
C ALA A 256 11.45 -53.65 18.19
N ALA A 257 11.60 -54.62 17.30
CA ALA A 257 12.64 -55.65 17.36
C ALA A 257 13.93 -55.13 16.66
N PRO A 258 15.13 -55.61 17.05
CA PRO A 258 16.38 -54.91 16.76
C PRO A 258 16.92 -55.14 15.34
N ASP A 259 17.67 -54.12 14.92
CA ASP A 259 18.28 -53.95 13.60
C ASP A 259 19.37 -55.00 13.26
N ARG A 260 19.65 -55.21 11.96
CA ARG A 260 20.81 -55.98 11.49
C ARG A 260 21.51 -55.30 10.29
N PRO A 261 22.85 -55.32 10.23
CA PRO A 261 23.61 -54.35 9.45
C PRO A 261 23.76 -54.72 7.96
N ALA A 262 23.91 -53.68 7.13
CA ALA A 262 24.15 -53.77 5.70
C ALA A 262 25.53 -54.37 5.32
N ARG A 263 25.61 -54.95 4.11
CA ARG A 263 26.86 -55.37 3.45
C ARG A 263 26.96 -54.80 2.02
N PRO A 264 28.17 -54.59 1.49
CA PRO A 264 28.39 -53.79 0.28
C PRO A 264 28.30 -54.57 -1.04
N GLY A 265 27.76 -53.95 -2.08
CA GLY A 265 27.73 -54.46 -3.46
C GLY A 265 28.94 -53.99 -4.29
N ARG A 266 29.56 -54.91 -5.04
CA ARG A 266 30.77 -54.65 -5.86
C ARG A 266 30.45 -54.64 -7.36
N THR A 267 31.35 -54.05 -8.14
CA THR A 267 31.34 -53.86 -9.60
C THR A 267 31.18 -55.12 -10.47
N VAL A 268 30.55 -54.96 -11.64
CA VAL A 268 30.70 -55.83 -12.84
C VAL A 268 30.72 -54.95 -14.12
N ARG A 269 31.37 -55.42 -15.18
CA ARG A 269 31.72 -54.68 -16.42
C ARG A 269 31.59 -55.61 -17.65
N ALA A 270 30.94 -55.16 -18.74
CA ALA A 270 31.06 -55.63 -20.13
C ALA A 270 30.15 -54.76 -21.06
N GLY A 271 30.35 -54.59 -22.38
CA GLY A 271 31.50 -54.94 -23.22
C GLY A 271 31.16 -55.43 -24.65
N GLY A 272 31.13 -54.54 -25.66
CA GLY A 272 31.70 -54.86 -26.99
C GLY A 272 30.88 -54.84 -28.32
N LYS A 273 31.23 -53.86 -29.18
CA LYS A 273 31.60 -53.95 -30.63
C LYS A 273 30.57 -54.03 -31.79
N GLY A 274 30.92 -53.30 -32.87
CA GLY A 274 30.44 -53.42 -34.26
C GLY A 274 30.08 -52.05 -34.88
N ALA A 275 30.92 -51.25 -35.56
CA ALA A 275 31.92 -51.41 -36.64
C ALA A 275 31.37 -51.12 -38.07
N GLY A 276 31.80 -49.99 -38.67
CA GLY A 276 31.50 -49.57 -40.06
C GLY A 276 32.25 -48.28 -40.41
N ARG A 277 32.85 -48.17 -41.61
CA ARG A 277 33.87 -47.16 -41.96
C ARG A 277 33.74 -46.74 -43.43
N ARG A 278 33.99 -45.47 -43.78
CA ARG A 278 34.91 -44.98 -44.87
C ARG A 278 34.67 -43.51 -45.29
N HIS A 279 35.77 -42.74 -45.36
CA HIS A 279 36.21 -41.61 -46.23
C HIS A 279 35.19 -40.61 -46.86
N THR A 280 35.50 -39.33 -47.17
CA THR A 280 36.78 -38.71 -47.61
C THR A 280 36.83 -37.18 -47.31
N LEU A 281 38.02 -36.56 -47.39
CA LEU A 281 38.30 -35.12 -47.20
C LEU A 281 38.08 -34.25 -48.46
N ILE A 282 37.67 -32.98 -48.24
CA ILE A 282 37.95 -31.71 -48.98
C ILE A 282 37.12 -30.57 -48.32
N GLY A 283 37.47 -29.29 -48.30
CA GLY A 283 38.74 -28.61 -48.65
C GLY A 283 38.52 -27.16 -49.17
N THR A 284 39.22 -26.15 -48.58
CA THR A 284 39.27 -24.69 -48.98
C THR A 284 37.94 -23.90 -48.98
N ALA A 285 37.87 -22.57 -48.84
CA ALA A 285 38.79 -21.52 -48.31
C ALA A 285 37.98 -20.24 -47.98
N CYS A 286 38.55 -19.34 -47.17
CA CYS A 286 37.97 -18.01 -46.88
C CYS A 286 38.39 -16.94 -47.90
N ALA A 287 37.68 -15.79 -47.82
CA ALA A 287 38.01 -14.47 -48.37
C ALA A 287 37.76 -14.21 -49.88
N THR A 288 36.76 -13.37 -50.17
CA THR A 288 36.92 -12.00 -50.73
C THR A 288 35.56 -11.37 -51.08
N ALA A 289 35.25 -10.17 -50.56
CA ALA A 289 34.33 -9.16 -51.12
C ALA A 289 34.03 -8.03 -50.10
N LEU A 290 35.05 -7.24 -49.73
CA LEU A 290 34.91 -6.10 -48.82
C LEU A 290 35.34 -4.81 -49.56
N ALA A 291 34.48 -4.30 -50.45
CA ALA A 291 34.87 -3.21 -51.37
C ALA A 291 33.75 -2.29 -51.91
N LEU A 292 32.47 -2.41 -51.48
CA LEU A 292 31.37 -1.59 -52.05
C LEU A 292 30.40 -0.95 -51.02
N LEU A 293 30.77 -0.89 -49.73
CA LEU A 293 29.95 -0.23 -48.69
C LEU A 293 30.68 0.92 -47.94
N ALA A 294 31.83 1.36 -48.43
CA ALA A 294 32.60 2.47 -47.82
C ALA A 294 32.46 3.81 -48.56
N GLY A 295 31.96 3.83 -49.81
CA GLY A 295 31.89 5.03 -50.64
C GLY A 295 30.61 5.86 -50.51
N GLY A 296 29.52 5.27 -50.00
CA GLY A 296 28.20 5.93 -49.92
C GLY A 296 27.90 6.64 -48.59
N TYR A 297 28.64 6.32 -47.53
CA TYR A 297 28.35 6.82 -46.17
C TYR A 297 29.16 8.06 -45.77
N PHE A 298 30.15 8.46 -46.57
CA PHE A 298 31.11 9.52 -46.22
C PHE A 298 30.84 10.90 -46.85
N ILE A 299 29.75 11.07 -47.62
CA ILE A 299 29.41 12.33 -48.32
C ILE A 299 28.14 13.00 -47.76
N TRP A 300 27.45 12.39 -46.78
CA TRP A 300 26.28 12.99 -46.11
C TRP A 300 26.51 13.41 -44.65
N ASP A 301 27.70 13.15 -44.08
CA ASP A 301 28.02 13.49 -42.68
C ASP A 301 28.85 14.79 -42.52
N GLN A 302 29.55 15.23 -43.58
CA GLN A 302 30.39 16.46 -43.52
C GLN A 302 29.68 17.78 -43.86
N GLN A 303 28.36 17.79 -44.08
CA GLN A 303 27.59 19.02 -44.37
C GLN A 303 26.71 19.47 -43.18
N ALA A 304 26.90 18.93 -41.98
CA ALA A 304 26.12 19.24 -40.78
C ALA A 304 26.93 19.86 -39.61
N SER A 305 28.22 20.13 -39.80
CA SER A 305 29.10 20.74 -38.79
C SER A 305 29.41 22.22 -39.08
N GLN A 306 28.39 23.03 -39.39
CA GLN A 306 28.49 24.48 -39.23
C GLN A 306 27.99 24.86 -37.83
N ASP A 307 28.69 25.78 -37.17
CA ASP A 307 28.43 26.30 -35.82
C ASP A 307 27.10 27.08 -35.71
N SER A 308 25.97 26.42 -35.92
CA SER A 308 24.67 26.98 -35.56
C SER A 308 24.53 26.92 -34.03
N LYS A 309 24.93 28.02 -33.36
CA LYS A 309 24.45 28.31 -32.00
C LYS A 309 22.93 28.07 -31.99
N PRO A 310 22.38 27.32 -31.01
CA PRO A 310 20.95 27.05 -30.99
C PRO A 310 20.19 28.40 -30.98
N PRO A 311 19.12 28.55 -31.78
CA PRO A 311 18.29 29.73 -31.69
C PRO A 311 17.81 29.88 -30.25
N ALA A 312 18.01 31.07 -29.67
CA ALA A 312 17.63 31.32 -28.30
C ALA A 312 16.10 31.39 -28.22
N TYR A 313 15.46 30.27 -27.91
CA TYR A 313 14.02 30.21 -27.70
C TYR A 313 13.61 31.27 -26.67
N GLY A 314 12.64 32.09 -27.04
CA GLY A 314 11.95 33.01 -26.16
C GLY A 314 10.62 32.44 -25.67
N ILE A 315 9.98 33.17 -24.76
CA ILE A 315 8.69 32.76 -24.18
C ILE A 315 7.57 32.57 -25.24
N GLU A 316 7.63 33.30 -26.35
CA GLU A 316 6.63 33.24 -27.44
C GLU A 316 6.76 31.99 -28.32
N ASP A 317 7.92 31.32 -28.29
CA ASP A 317 8.16 30.07 -29.03
C ASP A 317 7.48 28.87 -28.34
N SER A 318 7.23 28.96 -27.03
CA SER A 318 6.53 27.91 -26.28
C SER A 318 5.05 27.85 -26.65
N SER A 319 4.60 26.68 -27.09
CA SER A 319 3.19 26.42 -27.40
C SER A 319 2.31 26.46 -26.14
N ILE A 320 2.83 26.00 -25.00
CA ILE A 320 2.15 25.97 -23.71
C ILE A 320 2.04 27.38 -23.12
N LEU A 321 3.13 28.16 -23.06
CA LEU A 321 3.10 29.53 -22.52
C LEU A 321 2.33 30.48 -23.44
N ARG A 322 2.40 30.31 -24.76
CA ARG A 322 1.52 31.03 -25.70
C ARG A 322 0.05 30.68 -25.50
N ARG A 323 -0.29 29.42 -25.18
CA ARG A 323 -1.67 29.04 -24.81
C ARG A 323 -2.11 29.72 -23.51
N VAL A 324 -1.26 29.74 -22.49
CA VAL A 324 -1.53 30.42 -21.22
C VAL A 324 -1.83 31.90 -21.44
N LYS A 325 -0.94 32.59 -22.17
CA LYS A 325 -1.06 34.01 -22.52
C LYS A 325 -2.35 34.31 -23.29
N ASN A 326 -2.62 33.55 -24.35
CA ASN A 326 -3.71 33.86 -25.29
C ASN A 326 -5.10 33.35 -24.85
N TYR A 327 -5.18 32.28 -24.05
CA TYR A 327 -6.45 31.59 -23.75
C TYR A 327 -6.74 31.36 -22.27
N LYS A 328 -5.74 31.49 -21.37
CA LYS A 328 -5.95 31.43 -19.90
C LYS A 328 -5.85 32.80 -19.22
N GLY A 329 -5.96 33.90 -19.97
CA GLY A 329 -5.84 35.25 -19.43
C GLY A 329 -4.47 35.52 -18.79
N ASN A 330 -3.41 34.90 -19.33
CA ASN A 330 -2.05 34.90 -18.79
C ASN A 330 -1.93 34.32 -17.37
N LYS A 331 -2.77 33.35 -17.00
CA LYS A 331 -2.68 32.60 -15.73
C LYS A 331 -2.15 31.19 -15.99
N ILE A 332 -0.97 30.86 -15.45
CA ILE A 332 -0.40 29.51 -15.56
C ILE A 332 -0.87 28.64 -14.40
N THR A 333 -1.37 27.43 -14.71
CA THR A 333 -1.81 26.50 -13.68
C THR A 333 -0.68 25.49 -13.39
N ILE A 334 -0.24 25.38 -12.14
CA ILE A 334 0.86 24.52 -11.70
C ILE A 334 0.34 23.45 -10.75
N GLY A 335 0.50 22.18 -11.12
CA GLY A 335 0.18 21.04 -10.26
C GLY A 335 1.22 20.83 -9.17
N VAL A 336 0.80 20.82 -7.91
CA VAL A 336 1.67 20.72 -6.72
C VAL A 336 1.15 19.71 -5.69
N LYS A 337 1.98 19.34 -4.70
CA LYS A 337 1.53 18.60 -3.51
C LYS A 337 0.92 19.55 -2.46
N LYS A 338 0.01 19.03 -1.64
CA LYS A 338 -0.59 19.75 -0.49
C LYS A 338 -0.11 19.23 0.86
N ASP A 339 0.56 18.08 0.87
CA ASP A 339 0.75 17.20 2.02
C ASP A 339 2.22 16.81 2.26
N GLN A 340 3.20 17.52 1.66
CA GLN A 340 4.62 17.21 1.76
C GLN A 340 5.41 18.35 2.42
N PRO A 341 5.49 18.38 3.77
CA PRO A 341 6.13 19.46 4.52
C PRO A 341 7.57 19.71 4.07
N GLY A 342 7.88 20.98 3.76
CA GLY A 342 9.18 21.40 3.24
C GLY A 342 9.34 21.35 1.73
N LEU A 343 8.64 20.47 1.01
CA LEU A 343 8.62 20.44 -0.46
C LEU A 343 7.50 21.31 -1.01
N SER A 344 6.24 20.91 -0.76
CA SER A 344 5.06 21.70 -1.05
C SER A 344 3.93 21.30 -0.10
N GLU A 345 3.43 22.28 0.64
CA GLU A 345 2.42 22.12 1.67
C GLU A 345 1.39 23.24 1.56
N LEU A 346 0.10 22.89 1.64
CA LEU A 346 -1.00 23.84 1.71
C LEU A 346 -1.11 24.36 3.15
N VAL A 347 -0.71 25.62 3.38
CA VAL A 347 -0.63 26.23 4.72
C VAL A 347 -1.85 27.09 5.08
N ASP A 348 -2.59 27.58 4.09
CA ASP A 348 -3.89 28.27 4.26
C ASP A 348 -4.86 27.72 3.20
N PRO A 349 -5.74 26.76 3.55
CA PRO A 349 -6.69 26.16 2.61
C PRO A 349 -7.70 27.15 2.04
N ASP A 350 -8.20 28.07 2.87
CA ASP A 350 -9.22 29.06 2.49
C ASP A 350 -8.69 30.04 1.43
N ARG A 351 -7.41 30.39 1.54
CA ARG A 351 -6.72 31.28 0.58
C ARG A 351 -5.88 30.55 -0.47
N LYS A 352 -5.89 29.21 -0.49
CA LYS A 352 -5.03 28.36 -1.34
C LYS A 352 -3.53 28.73 -1.27
N VAL A 353 -3.01 29.11 -0.10
CA VAL A 353 -1.58 29.48 0.04
C VAL A 353 -0.74 28.22 0.22
N PHE A 354 0.19 27.99 -0.70
CA PHE A 354 1.18 26.94 -0.62
C PHE A 354 2.53 27.49 -0.14
N LYS A 355 3.34 26.63 0.48
CA LYS A 355 4.71 26.95 0.88
C LYS A 355 5.62 25.73 0.73
N GLY A 356 6.86 25.96 0.32
CA GLY A 356 7.92 24.97 0.37
C GLY A 356 8.99 25.20 -0.69
N PHE A 357 9.98 24.31 -0.72
CA PHE A 357 11.07 24.33 -1.67
C PHE A 357 10.60 24.34 -3.14
N GLU A 358 9.59 23.54 -3.49
CA GLU A 358 9.09 23.45 -4.86
C GLU A 358 8.34 24.72 -5.29
N ILE A 359 7.68 25.40 -4.34
CA ILE A 359 6.96 26.66 -4.56
C ILE A 359 7.93 27.79 -4.89
N ASP A 360 8.89 28.08 -4.00
CA ASP A 360 9.90 29.12 -4.24
C ASP A 360 10.72 28.85 -5.52
N LEU A 361 10.98 27.56 -5.83
CA LEU A 361 11.75 27.16 -7.00
C LEU A 361 10.98 27.36 -8.31
N ILE A 362 9.68 27.02 -8.38
CA ILE A 362 8.91 27.21 -9.62
C ILE A 362 8.60 28.69 -9.88
N GLU A 363 8.39 29.50 -8.85
CA GLU A 363 8.28 30.95 -8.96
C GLU A 363 9.59 31.55 -9.53
N TYR A 364 10.74 31.12 -9.01
CA TYR A 364 12.05 31.51 -9.54
C TYR A 364 12.23 31.09 -11.00
N ILE A 365 11.89 29.84 -11.34
CA ILE A 365 12.00 29.31 -12.71
C ILE A 365 11.14 30.11 -13.69
N LEU A 366 9.89 30.39 -13.35
CA LEU A 366 8.98 31.15 -14.21
C LEU A 366 9.43 32.61 -14.38
N GLY A 367 9.94 33.24 -13.31
CA GLY A 367 10.54 34.58 -13.38
C GLY A 367 11.78 34.63 -14.28
N GLU A 368 12.65 33.60 -14.22
CA GLU A 368 13.85 33.49 -15.08
C GLU A 368 13.53 33.18 -16.55
N ILE A 369 12.39 32.53 -16.82
CA ILE A 369 11.85 32.35 -18.17
C ILE A 369 11.23 33.65 -18.70
N GLY A 370 10.99 34.65 -17.84
CA GLY A 370 10.36 35.91 -18.18
C GLY A 370 8.83 35.87 -18.19
N PHE A 371 8.22 34.87 -17.53
CA PHE A 371 6.77 34.81 -17.37
C PHE A 371 6.31 35.87 -16.35
N GLN A 372 5.41 36.76 -16.77
CA GLN A 372 4.89 37.89 -15.97
C GLN A 372 3.40 37.74 -15.63
N GLY A 373 2.85 36.54 -15.78
CA GLY A 373 1.44 36.25 -15.50
C GLY A 373 1.17 35.77 -14.08
N ASP A 374 -0.11 35.55 -13.76
CA ASP A 374 -0.48 34.98 -12.47
C ASP A 374 -0.10 33.50 -12.40
N ILE A 375 0.38 33.05 -11.24
CA ILE A 375 0.63 31.63 -10.94
C ILE A 375 -0.54 31.11 -10.10
N VAL A 376 -1.16 30.01 -10.54
CA VAL A 376 -2.26 29.35 -9.83
C VAL A 376 -1.83 27.92 -9.48
N PHE A 377 -1.74 27.63 -8.19
CA PHE A 377 -1.41 26.30 -7.68
C PHE A 377 -2.66 25.41 -7.56
N GLU A 378 -2.60 24.21 -8.13
CA GLU A 378 -3.66 23.20 -8.03
C GLU A 378 -3.13 21.92 -7.35
N PRO A 379 -3.73 21.44 -6.26
CA PRO A 379 -3.24 20.29 -5.52
C PRO A 379 -3.56 18.96 -6.23
N LEU A 380 -2.54 18.11 -6.45
CA LEU A 380 -2.67 16.83 -7.14
C LEU A 380 -2.25 15.63 -6.26
N PHE A 381 -3.00 14.54 -6.32
CA PHE A 381 -2.55 13.22 -5.87
C PHE A 381 -1.48 12.64 -6.83
N SER A 382 -0.83 11.54 -6.43
CA SER A 382 0.42 11.11 -7.09
C SER A 382 0.21 10.37 -8.42
N GLY A 383 -0.93 9.68 -8.59
CA GLY A 383 -1.35 9.07 -9.87
C GLY A 383 -2.12 10.03 -10.81
N GLU A 384 -2.37 11.28 -10.41
CA GLU A 384 -3.12 12.26 -11.21
C GLU A 384 -2.24 13.10 -12.14
N ARG A 385 -0.92 13.15 -11.88
CA ARG A 385 0.02 14.11 -12.49
C ARG A 385 0.04 14.01 -14.03
N GLU A 386 0.12 12.80 -14.55
CA GLU A 386 0.09 12.49 -15.97
C GLU A 386 -1.26 12.91 -16.59
N THR A 387 -2.37 12.59 -15.94
CA THR A 387 -3.73 12.86 -16.42
C THR A 387 -4.05 14.35 -16.42
N ALA A 388 -3.74 15.07 -15.35
CA ALA A 388 -3.94 16.52 -15.26
C ALA A 388 -3.16 17.30 -16.33
N LEU A 389 -1.94 16.85 -16.68
CA LEU A 389 -1.16 17.40 -17.79
C LEU A 389 -1.83 17.14 -19.15
N LYS A 390 -2.22 15.88 -19.42
CA LYS A 390 -2.87 15.46 -20.68
C LYS A 390 -4.22 16.16 -20.90
N SER A 391 -5.03 16.28 -19.86
CA SER A 391 -6.37 16.92 -19.88
C SER A 391 -6.32 18.45 -19.95
N ASN A 392 -5.14 19.06 -19.78
CA ASN A 392 -4.92 20.51 -19.72
C ASN A 392 -5.43 21.23 -18.46
N ASP A 393 -5.77 20.48 -17.41
CA ASP A 393 -6.15 21.00 -16.10
C ASP A 393 -5.00 21.81 -15.51
N VAL A 394 -3.78 21.28 -15.59
CA VAL A 394 -2.53 21.98 -15.26
C VAL A 394 -1.65 22.15 -16.50
N ASP A 395 -0.76 23.15 -16.50
CA ASP A 395 0.18 23.42 -17.59
C ASP A 395 1.59 22.88 -17.32
N LEU A 396 2.00 22.89 -16.04
CA LEU A 396 3.21 22.26 -15.52
C LEU A 396 2.90 21.50 -14.22
N VAL A 397 3.76 20.56 -13.84
CA VAL A 397 3.71 19.85 -12.56
C VAL A 397 5.06 19.93 -11.85
N ILE A 398 5.08 20.39 -10.61
CA ILE A 398 6.23 20.32 -9.70
C ILE A 398 5.74 19.79 -8.35
N ALA A 399 5.86 18.46 -8.20
CA ALA A 399 5.08 17.71 -7.21
C ALA A 399 5.77 16.39 -6.88
N SER A 400 7.01 16.46 -6.36
CA SER A 400 7.92 15.32 -6.14
C SER A 400 7.90 14.31 -7.30
N TYR A 401 8.13 14.83 -8.50
CA TYR A 401 7.76 14.12 -9.74
C TYR A 401 8.99 13.53 -10.44
N SER A 402 9.30 12.29 -10.08
CA SER A 402 10.42 11.56 -10.68
C SER A 402 10.20 11.32 -12.17
N ALA A 403 11.17 11.75 -12.99
CA ALA A 403 11.23 11.39 -14.40
C ALA A 403 11.57 9.90 -14.54
N THR A 404 10.82 9.16 -15.37
CA THR A 404 11.10 7.74 -15.65
C THR A 404 10.80 7.41 -17.11
N PRO A 405 11.48 6.41 -17.72
CA PRO A 405 11.21 5.97 -19.09
C PRO A 405 9.78 5.45 -19.32
N LYS A 406 9.03 5.16 -18.25
CA LYS A 406 7.60 4.81 -18.30
C LYS A 406 6.76 6.07 -18.48
N ARG A 407 6.99 7.10 -17.65
CA ARG A 407 6.26 8.38 -17.68
C ARG A 407 6.58 9.23 -18.90
N GLU A 408 7.82 9.20 -19.37
CA GLU A 408 8.29 9.84 -20.61
C GLU A 408 7.57 9.33 -21.87
N LYS A 409 6.79 8.23 -21.80
CA LYS A 409 5.90 7.81 -22.89
C LYS A 409 4.63 8.65 -22.96
N GLU A 410 4.16 9.21 -21.85
CA GLU A 410 2.89 9.94 -21.77
C GLU A 410 3.06 11.46 -21.70
N VAL A 411 4.01 11.92 -20.90
CA VAL A 411 4.34 13.35 -20.71
C VAL A 411 5.80 13.64 -21.09
N ASN A 412 6.24 14.88 -20.99
CA ASN A 412 7.66 15.21 -21.04
C ASN A 412 8.13 15.83 -19.70
N PHE A 413 9.44 15.96 -19.55
CA PHE A 413 10.08 16.48 -18.33
C PHE A 413 11.16 17.51 -18.65
N SER A 414 11.40 18.42 -17.71
CA SER A 414 12.65 19.19 -17.66
C SER A 414 13.84 18.28 -17.32
N VAL A 415 15.04 18.85 -17.34
CA VAL A 415 16.17 18.27 -16.58
C VAL A 415 15.84 18.20 -15.08
N PRO A 416 16.47 17.28 -14.30
CA PRO A 416 16.20 17.16 -12.88
C PRO A 416 16.48 18.45 -12.10
N TYR A 417 15.58 18.79 -11.18
CA TYR A 417 15.76 19.87 -10.21
C TYR A 417 16.03 19.37 -8.79
N TYR A 418 15.80 18.10 -8.46
CA TYR A 418 16.13 17.55 -7.13
C TYR A 418 16.57 16.09 -7.25
N LYS A 419 17.55 15.69 -6.42
CA LYS A 419 18.05 14.32 -6.33
C LYS A 419 17.86 13.80 -4.92
N THR A 420 17.11 12.71 -4.81
CA THR A 420 16.71 12.07 -3.55
C THR A 420 16.86 10.56 -3.68
N GLY A 421 16.48 9.80 -2.67
CA GLY A 421 16.36 8.36 -2.80
C GLY A 421 15.27 7.75 -1.94
N GLN A 422 14.68 6.69 -2.47
CA GLN A 422 13.62 5.91 -1.82
C GLN A 422 14.14 5.27 -0.53
N SER A 423 13.37 5.41 0.55
CA SER A 423 13.72 4.99 1.90
C SER A 423 12.45 4.49 2.64
N LEU A 424 12.56 4.25 3.95
CA LEU A 424 11.47 3.83 4.85
C LEU A 424 11.44 4.69 6.12
N LEU A 425 10.24 4.99 6.60
CA LEU A 425 9.95 5.64 7.88
C LEU A 425 9.17 4.67 8.78
N MET A 426 9.51 4.58 10.06
CA MET A 426 8.88 3.65 11.01
C MET A 426 8.81 4.23 12.43
N ARG A 427 8.06 3.57 13.31
CA ARG A 427 7.95 3.92 14.74
C ARG A 427 9.24 3.62 15.50
N LYS A 428 9.50 4.41 16.55
CA LYS A 428 10.61 4.22 17.50
C LYS A 428 10.56 2.85 18.18
N SER A 429 9.37 2.37 18.52
CA SER A 429 9.12 1.06 19.14
C SER A 429 9.57 -0.14 18.30
N HIS A 430 9.86 0.03 17.01
CA HIS A 430 10.41 -1.03 16.16
C HIS A 430 11.96 -1.15 16.23
N THR A 431 12.62 -0.35 17.08
CA THR A 431 14.10 -0.36 17.25
C THR A 431 14.53 -0.92 18.61
N ARG A 432 15.80 -1.35 18.73
CA ARG A 432 16.37 -1.83 20.01
C ARG A 432 16.56 -0.68 21.00
N GLU A 433 16.46 -0.96 22.29
CA GLU A 433 16.92 -0.03 23.32
C GLU A 433 18.46 0.09 23.26
N GLY A 434 18.95 1.33 23.17
CA GLY A 434 20.35 1.65 22.88
C GLY A 434 20.45 2.66 21.72
N GLU A 435 20.67 3.94 22.03
CA GLU A 435 20.93 5.05 21.11
C GLU A 435 20.07 5.12 19.82
N VAL A 436 18.75 5.05 19.99
CA VAL A 436 17.80 5.30 18.90
C VAL A 436 17.83 6.77 18.46
N GLN A 437 18.24 7.04 17.21
CA GLN A 437 18.18 8.37 16.62
C GLN A 437 16.73 8.81 16.36
N THR A 438 16.17 9.59 17.30
CA THR A 438 14.87 10.25 17.15
C THR A 438 14.99 11.60 16.43
N TRP A 439 13.87 12.09 15.92
CA TRP A 439 13.68 13.46 15.43
C TRP A 439 13.66 14.50 16.56
N ASP A 440 14.78 14.66 17.28
CA ASP A 440 14.98 15.73 18.25
C ASP A 440 15.55 16.99 17.55
N GLU A 441 14.79 18.09 17.61
CA GLU A 441 15.18 19.38 17.04
C GLU A 441 16.52 19.92 17.60
N LYS A 442 16.92 19.51 18.81
CA LYS A 442 18.17 19.95 19.45
C LYS A 442 19.40 19.18 18.96
N ALA A 443 19.23 18.01 18.35
CA ALA A 443 20.32 17.14 17.91
C ALA A 443 20.88 17.47 16.51
N ALA A 444 20.21 18.33 15.74
CA ALA A 444 20.50 18.62 14.33
C ALA A 444 21.78 19.45 14.06
N SER A 445 22.71 19.55 15.02
CA SER A 445 23.88 20.44 14.99
C SER A 445 25.24 19.71 15.08
N ARG A 446 25.25 18.38 14.95
CA ARG A 446 26.47 17.56 14.94
C ARG A 446 26.52 16.68 13.69
N ASP A 447 27.72 16.41 13.19
CA ASP A 447 27.95 15.45 12.10
C ASP A 447 27.67 14.02 12.59
N VAL A 448 26.40 13.62 12.54
CA VAL A 448 25.94 12.33 13.08
C VAL A 448 26.04 11.24 12.01
N ALA A 449 26.98 10.32 12.20
CA ALA A 449 27.04 9.06 11.48
C ALA A 449 25.77 8.21 11.69
N LEU A 450 25.43 7.36 10.72
CA LEU A 450 24.34 6.40 10.84
C LEU A 450 24.74 5.31 11.86
N VAL A 451 23.97 5.14 12.94
CA VAL A 451 24.25 4.20 14.04
C VAL A 451 23.36 2.96 13.95
N ASP A 452 23.85 1.87 14.54
CA ASP A 452 23.43 0.48 14.41
C ASP A 452 21.98 0.16 14.86
N MET A 453 20.99 0.36 13.98
CA MET A 453 19.60 -0.04 14.23
C MET A 453 19.40 -1.56 14.05
N LYS A 454 18.35 -2.13 14.67
CA LYS A 454 17.92 -3.52 14.37
C LYS A 454 17.48 -3.69 12.90
N ILE A 455 17.03 -2.60 12.27
CA ILE A 455 16.58 -2.53 10.88
C ILE A 455 17.24 -1.29 10.26
N ASN A 456 18.35 -1.48 9.55
CA ASN A 456 19.11 -0.43 8.85
C ASN A 456 18.82 -0.44 7.34
N ARG A 457 18.27 -1.54 6.82
CA ARG A 457 18.00 -1.79 5.41
C ARG A 457 16.66 -2.53 5.24
N VAL A 458 16.20 -2.63 3.99
CA VAL A 458 14.99 -3.41 3.65
C VAL A 458 15.15 -4.89 3.96
N GLU A 459 16.37 -5.44 3.84
CA GLU A 459 16.62 -6.85 4.08
C GLU A 459 16.41 -7.26 5.54
N ASP A 460 16.55 -6.31 6.48
CA ASP A 460 16.44 -6.54 7.92
C ASP A 460 14.96 -6.61 8.39
N LEU A 461 14.00 -6.26 7.52
CA LEU A 461 12.58 -6.38 7.81
C LEU A 461 12.09 -7.84 7.71
N PRO A 462 11.10 -8.24 8.52
CA PRO A 462 10.35 -9.48 8.30
C PRO A 462 9.70 -9.52 6.91
N ASP A 463 9.47 -10.73 6.40
CA ASP A 463 8.74 -10.89 5.14
C ASP A 463 7.24 -10.59 5.33
N GLY A 464 6.63 -9.97 4.32
CA GLY A 464 5.25 -9.48 4.38
C GLY A 464 5.00 -8.34 5.38
N THR A 465 6.00 -7.51 5.69
CA THR A 465 5.81 -6.27 6.48
C THR A 465 4.76 -5.37 5.84
N ASP A 466 3.87 -4.81 6.68
CA ASP A 466 2.80 -3.92 6.22
C ASP A 466 3.36 -2.53 5.90
N SER A 467 3.42 -2.18 4.61
CA SER A 467 4.02 -0.93 4.12
C SER A 467 2.95 0.00 3.57
N CYS A 468 2.95 1.25 4.01
CA CYS A 468 2.20 2.29 3.31
C CYS A 468 2.99 2.85 2.14
N THR A 469 2.31 3.01 1.03
CA THR A 469 2.77 3.80 -0.11
C THR A 469 1.56 4.47 -0.76
N VAL A 470 1.80 5.42 -1.66
CA VAL A 470 0.79 5.98 -2.57
C VAL A 470 1.18 5.61 -3.99
N ASP A 471 0.34 5.87 -4.99
CA ASP A 471 0.67 5.58 -6.39
C ASP A 471 1.86 6.42 -6.88
N SER A 472 3.04 5.79 -6.89
CA SER A 472 4.35 6.45 -6.89
C SER A 472 5.45 5.50 -7.41
N THR A 473 6.61 6.06 -7.78
CA THR A 473 7.80 5.28 -8.15
C THR A 473 8.32 4.39 -7.02
N SER A 474 7.98 4.73 -5.78
CA SER A 474 8.22 3.89 -4.60
C SER A 474 7.38 2.61 -4.66
N SER A 475 6.07 2.75 -4.89
CA SER A 475 5.15 1.62 -5.06
C SER A 475 5.51 0.75 -6.27
N GLU A 476 5.77 1.36 -7.43
CA GLU A 476 6.13 0.65 -8.66
C GLU A 476 7.39 -0.20 -8.46
N PHE A 477 8.43 0.36 -7.84
CA PHE A 477 9.66 -0.38 -7.56
C PHE A 477 9.46 -1.56 -6.61
N MET A 478 8.60 -1.42 -5.60
CA MET A 478 8.28 -2.52 -4.68
C MET A 478 7.43 -3.62 -5.33
N GLU A 479 6.52 -3.25 -6.24
CA GLU A 479 5.67 -4.17 -6.99
C GLU A 479 6.44 -4.96 -8.06
N GLU A 480 7.39 -4.30 -8.74
CA GLU A 480 8.18 -4.84 -9.86
C GLU A 480 9.43 -5.62 -9.39
N ASN A 481 10.03 -5.29 -8.24
CA ASN A 481 11.24 -5.95 -7.75
C ASN A 481 10.90 -7.13 -6.81
N PRO A 482 11.17 -8.40 -7.20
CA PRO A 482 10.76 -9.58 -6.43
C PRO A 482 11.25 -9.57 -4.97
N LYS A 483 12.46 -9.08 -4.74
CA LYS A 483 13.08 -8.95 -3.41
C LYS A 483 12.29 -8.04 -2.47
N TYR A 484 11.63 -7.01 -3.02
CA TYR A 484 10.85 -6.04 -2.26
C TYR A 484 9.39 -6.50 -2.15
N LYS A 485 8.88 -7.17 -3.18
CA LYS A 485 7.55 -7.77 -3.22
C LYS A 485 7.34 -8.88 -2.17
N GLU A 486 8.39 -9.64 -1.85
CA GLU A 486 8.36 -10.61 -0.74
C GLU A 486 8.42 -9.92 0.64
N LYS A 487 9.12 -8.79 0.73
CA LYS A 487 9.27 -8.01 1.97
C LYS A 487 8.03 -7.18 2.32
N PHE A 488 7.29 -6.67 1.35
CA PHE A 488 6.24 -5.68 1.57
C PHE A 488 4.87 -6.11 1.05
N ASP A 489 3.85 -6.03 1.90
CA ASP A 489 2.45 -6.14 1.47
C ASP A 489 1.96 -4.81 0.88
N VAL A 490 2.34 -4.56 -0.37
CA VAL A 490 2.00 -3.34 -1.14
C VAL A 490 0.57 -3.34 -1.74
N GLN A 491 -0.32 -4.23 -1.29
CA GLN A 491 -1.66 -4.40 -1.87
C GLN A 491 -2.57 -3.15 -1.75
N LYS A 492 -2.29 -2.23 -0.82
CA LYS A 492 -3.05 -1.00 -0.62
C LYS A 492 -2.15 0.23 -0.82
N LYS A 493 -2.48 1.05 -1.82
CA LYS A 493 -1.93 2.39 -2.00
C LYS A 493 -2.93 3.41 -1.43
N GLU A 494 -2.50 4.26 -0.51
CA GLU A 494 -3.34 5.36 -0.02
C GLU A 494 -3.37 6.53 -1.00
N ALA A 495 -4.32 7.44 -0.83
CA ALA A 495 -4.42 8.64 -1.66
C ALA A 495 -3.30 9.64 -1.35
N SER A 496 -2.95 9.81 -0.07
CA SER A 496 -2.01 10.80 0.45
C SER A 496 -1.00 10.19 1.43
N TYR A 497 0.20 10.77 1.50
CA TYR A 497 1.15 10.40 2.56
C TYR A 497 0.72 10.89 3.95
N LYS A 498 -0.28 11.78 4.03
CA LYS A 498 -0.96 12.11 5.28
C LYS A 498 -1.75 10.91 5.81
N ASP A 499 -2.44 10.18 4.94
CA ASP A 499 -3.18 8.98 5.34
C ASP A 499 -2.21 7.91 5.85
N CYS A 500 -1.07 7.74 5.16
CA CYS A 500 0.03 6.89 5.60
C CYS A 500 0.58 7.25 6.99
N ILE A 501 0.81 8.54 7.28
CA ILE A 501 1.40 8.95 8.57
C ILE A 501 0.39 8.86 9.73
N GLU A 502 -0.89 9.10 9.46
CA GLU A 502 -1.97 8.86 10.42
C GLU A 502 -2.07 7.35 10.73
N GLY A 503 -2.08 6.49 9.71
CA GLY A 503 -2.07 5.03 9.88
C GLY A 503 -0.78 4.46 10.50
N LEU A 504 0.38 5.12 10.38
CA LEU A 504 1.62 4.73 11.09
C LEU A 504 1.60 5.14 12.58
N LEU A 505 0.85 6.19 12.94
CA LEU A 505 0.82 6.74 14.31
C LEU A 505 -0.37 6.24 15.16
N ASP A 506 -1.41 5.66 14.55
CA ASP A 506 -2.56 5.04 15.24
C ASP A 506 -2.19 3.66 15.84
N GLU A 507 -1.43 3.71 16.95
CA GLU A 507 -0.95 2.55 17.70
C GLU A 507 -2.13 1.76 18.31
N GLY A 508 -2.55 0.70 17.61
CA GLY A 508 -3.66 -0.19 18.01
C GLY A 508 -4.73 -0.36 16.92
N ALA A 509 -4.78 0.51 15.93
CA ALA A 509 -5.66 0.33 14.78
C ALA A 509 -5.22 -0.85 13.91
N VAL A 510 -6.20 -1.65 13.50
CA VAL A 510 -5.98 -2.80 12.61
C VAL A 510 -5.86 -2.28 11.19
N GLY A 511 -4.82 -2.71 10.47
CA GLY A 511 -4.40 -2.05 9.24
C GLY A 511 -3.53 -0.81 9.47
N SER A 512 -3.09 -0.54 10.70
CA SER A 512 -1.96 0.39 10.93
C SER A 512 -0.70 -0.13 10.24
N TYR A 513 0.01 0.77 9.59
CA TYR A 513 1.20 0.43 8.83
C TYR A 513 2.38 0.18 9.76
N GLU A 514 3.29 -0.72 9.39
CA GLU A 514 4.55 -0.96 10.13
C GLU A 514 5.66 0.00 9.65
N VAL A 515 5.65 0.32 8.35
CA VAL A 515 6.54 1.27 7.69
C VAL A 515 5.78 2.14 6.67
N ILE A 516 6.33 3.29 6.30
CA ILE A 516 5.94 4.05 5.11
C ILE A 516 7.14 4.06 4.16
N SER A 517 6.94 3.76 2.87
CA SER A 517 8.01 3.89 1.87
C SER A 517 7.75 4.99 0.85
N THR A 518 8.66 5.96 0.85
CA THR A 518 8.84 6.97 -0.19
C THR A 518 10.21 7.63 0.01
N ASP A 519 10.43 8.78 -0.60
CA ASP A 519 11.73 9.38 -0.79
C ASP A 519 12.20 10.09 0.48
N ASP A 520 13.49 10.06 0.79
CA ASP A 520 14.01 10.44 2.11
C ASP A 520 13.63 11.85 2.54
N VAL A 521 13.52 12.78 1.58
CA VAL A 521 13.03 14.15 1.77
C VAL A 521 11.53 14.24 2.13
N ILE A 522 10.67 13.40 1.54
CA ILE A 522 9.24 13.34 1.89
C ILE A 522 9.09 12.76 3.29
N LEU A 523 9.77 11.64 3.56
CA LEU A 523 9.77 10.99 4.87
C LEU A 523 10.30 11.90 5.97
N ALA A 524 11.34 12.68 5.69
CA ALA A 524 11.86 13.71 6.59
C ALA A 524 10.81 14.79 6.90
N GLY A 525 10.10 15.29 5.89
CA GLY A 525 9.01 16.26 6.07
C GLY A 525 7.87 15.73 6.95
N LEU A 526 7.41 14.52 6.68
CA LEU A 526 6.39 13.84 7.48
C LEU A 526 6.85 13.64 8.93
N ALA A 527 8.07 13.15 9.14
CA ALA A 527 8.61 12.90 10.46
C ALA A 527 8.85 14.19 11.26
N TYR A 528 9.29 15.26 10.60
CA TYR A 528 9.45 16.58 11.21
C TYR A 528 8.10 17.17 11.67
N LYS A 529 7.06 17.12 10.83
CA LYS A 529 5.74 17.70 11.14
C LYS A 529 4.92 16.86 12.13
N TYR A 530 4.85 15.55 11.92
CA TYR A 530 3.93 14.66 12.65
C TYR A 530 4.62 13.80 13.72
N GLY A 531 5.93 13.55 13.58
CA GLY A 531 6.62 12.50 14.31
C GLY A 531 6.74 12.72 15.82
N LYS A 532 6.86 13.97 16.31
CA LYS A 532 6.90 14.29 17.76
C LYS A 532 7.79 13.34 18.61
N ASN A 533 9.00 13.01 18.14
CA ASN A 533 9.92 11.99 18.69
C ASN A 533 9.47 10.50 18.65
N LYS A 534 8.26 10.18 18.19
CA LYS A 534 7.75 8.81 18.02
C LYS A 534 8.31 8.06 16.81
N LEU A 535 8.91 8.76 15.84
CA LEU A 535 9.41 8.18 14.59
C LEU A 535 10.93 8.22 14.53
N VAL A 536 11.52 7.28 13.79
CA VAL A 536 12.98 7.22 13.54
C VAL A 536 13.36 7.95 12.25
N ARG A 537 14.65 8.10 11.99
CA ARG A 537 15.14 8.68 10.73
C ARG A 537 14.87 7.74 9.55
N PRO A 538 14.70 8.27 8.32
CA PRO A 538 14.68 7.46 7.11
C PRO A 538 15.92 6.57 7.03
N ILE A 539 15.74 5.29 6.74
CA ILE A 539 16.85 4.33 6.54
C ILE A 539 17.72 4.74 5.33
N ARG A 540 18.86 4.06 5.13
CA ARG A 540 19.73 4.34 3.98
C ARG A 540 18.94 4.16 2.67
N PRO A 541 18.93 5.16 1.75
CA PRO A 541 18.20 5.02 0.50
C PRO A 541 18.68 3.84 -0.34
N PHE A 542 17.73 3.14 -0.97
CA PHE A 542 17.98 1.91 -1.74
C PHE A 542 17.70 2.05 -3.24
N LYS A 543 17.14 3.17 -3.67
CA LYS A 543 16.93 3.58 -5.07
C LYS A 543 17.13 5.10 -5.16
N THR A 544 17.72 5.59 -6.25
CA THR A 544 17.82 7.04 -6.52
C THR A 544 16.61 7.51 -7.31
N GLU A 545 16.09 8.68 -6.97
CA GLU A 545 14.96 9.33 -7.64
C GLU A 545 15.38 10.76 -8.03
N GLU A 546 15.04 11.16 -9.26
CA GLU A 546 15.40 12.45 -9.84
C GLU A 546 14.13 13.20 -10.23
N TYR A 547 13.75 14.21 -9.44
CA TYR A 547 12.53 14.99 -9.67
C TYR A 547 12.76 16.00 -10.79
N ALA A 548 11.79 16.12 -11.70
CA ALA A 548 11.80 17.06 -12.81
C ALA A 548 10.42 17.75 -12.96
N VAL A 549 10.40 18.92 -13.60
CA VAL A 549 9.13 19.62 -13.90
C VAL A 549 8.44 18.87 -15.02
N GLY A 550 7.26 18.33 -14.74
CA GLY A 550 6.44 17.62 -15.72
C GLY A 550 5.65 18.58 -16.60
N MET A 551 5.51 18.24 -17.89
CA MET A 551 4.85 19.08 -18.90
C MET A 551 4.20 18.24 -20.00
N ARG A 552 3.29 18.83 -20.78
CA ARG A 552 2.80 18.19 -22.02
C ARG A 552 3.93 18.05 -23.04
N LYS A 553 3.86 16.98 -23.84
CA LYS A 553 4.76 16.76 -24.98
C LYS A 553 4.54 17.81 -26.08
N GLY A 554 5.58 18.02 -26.89
CA GLY A 554 5.53 18.87 -28.08
C GLY A 554 5.87 20.34 -27.84
N ASP A 555 6.57 20.67 -26.75
CA ASP A 555 7.05 22.04 -26.47
C ASP A 555 8.58 22.07 -26.17
N PRO A 556 9.43 21.81 -27.17
CA PRO A 556 10.88 21.83 -27.00
C PRO A 556 11.45 23.21 -26.65
N ALA A 557 10.69 24.29 -26.90
CA ALA A 557 11.06 25.63 -26.47
C ALA A 557 10.93 25.75 -24.95
N LEU A 558 9.81 25.30 -24.37
CA LEU A 558 9.62 25.31 -22.92
C LEU A 558 10.57 24.33 -22.21
N GLU A 559 10.87 23.17 -22.79
CA GLU A 559 11.87 22.23 -22.26
C GLU A 559 13.26 22.90 -22.15
N TYR A 560 13.68 23.63 -23.18
CA TYR A 560 14.94 24.38 -23.18
C TYR A 560 14.93 25.54 -22.16
N LEU A 561 13.83 26.29 -22.09
CA LEU A 561 13.63 27.39 -21.14
C LEU A 561 13.68 26.90 -19.68
N LEU A 562 13.00 25.79 -19.37
CA LEU A 562 13.05 25.12 -18.07
C LEU A 562 14.48 24.65 -17.75
N CYS A 563 15.17 24.02 -18.70
CA CYS A 563 16.57 23.62 -18.50
C CYS A 563 17.47 24.81 -18.14
N ARG A 564 17.37 25.91 -18.90
CA ARG A 564 18.14 27.14 -18.67
C ARG A 564 17.86 27.76 -17.30
N ALA A 565 16.61 27.80 -16.88
CA ALA A 565 16.20 28.35 -15.59
C ALA A 565 16.63 27.45 -14.40
N ILE A 566 16.48 26.12 -14.52
CA ILE A 566 16.96 25.16 -13.52
C ILE A 566 18.48 25.21 -13.39
N LYS A 567 19.21 25.22 -14.53
CA LYS A 567 20.67 25.41 -14.54
C LYS A 567 21.07 26.67 -13.77
N LYS A 568 20.41 27.80 -14.07
CA LYS A 568 20.68 29.08 -13.41
C LYS A 568 20.32 29.08 -11.92
N SER A 569 19.27 28.36 -11.49
CA SER A 569 18.93 28.23 -10.08
C SER A 569 20.03 27.51 -9.29
N ILE A 570 20.64 26.48 -9.89
CA ILE A 570 21.75 25.72 -9.32
C ILE A 570 23.02 26.57 -9.31
N THR A 571 23.49 27.05 -10.48
CA THR A 571 24.76 27.81 -10.58
C THR A 571 24.71 29.16 -9.86
N GLY A 572 23.53 29.79 -9.80
CA GLY A 572 23.27 31.06 -9.14
C GLY A 572 22.94 30.95 -7.64
N LYS A 573 23.00 29.75 -7.06
CA LYS A 573 22.72 29.45 -5.63
C LYS A 573 21.29 29.75 -5.15
N SER A 574 20.35 30.11 -6.02
CA SER A 574 18.92 30.20 -5.65
C SER A 574 18.40 28.85 -5.13
N TRP A 575 18.79 27.74 -5.77
CA TRP A 575 18.51 26.38 -5.31
C TRP A 575 19.00 26.14 -3.88
N GLU A 576 20.25 26.46 -3.61
CA GLU A 576 20.88 26.32 -2.28
C GLU A 576 20.18 27.19 -1.24
N LYS A 577 19.79 28.41 -1.59
CA LYS A 577 18.99 29.30 -0.74
C LYS A 577 17.65 28.63 -0.37
N TYR A 578 16.86 28.17 -1.35
CA TYR A 578 15.56 27.57 -1.09
C TYR A 578 15.68 26.26 -0.30
N TYR A 579 16.69 25.43 -0.58
CA TYR A 579 17.02 24.25 0.22
C TYR A 579 17.32 24.64 1.68
N ASN A 580 18.16 25.65 1.89
CA ASN A 580 18.51 26.13 3.22
C ASN A 580 17.31 26.72 3.98
N THR A 581 16.37 27.37 3.28
CA THR A 581 15.15 27.95 3.86
C THR A 581 14.14 26.89 4.30
N HIS A 582 13.84 25.90 3.44
CA HIS A 582 12.72 24.97 3.68
C HIS A 582 13.18 23.58 4.12
N LEU A 583 14.28 23.07 3.58
CA LEU A 583 14.68 21.66 3.72
C LEU A 583 15.80 21.44 4.72
N LYS A 584 16.78 22.34 4.91
CA LYS A 584 17.96 22.05 5.76
C LYS A 584 17.62 21.65 7.20
N LYS A 585 16.64 22.29 7.85
CA LYS A 585 16.19 21.89 9.20
C LYS A 585 15.51 20.52 9.16
N ILE A 586 14.62 20.30 8.19
CA ILE A 586 13.91 19.05 7.95
C ILE A 586 14.89 17.92 7.60
N MET A 587 16.00 18.19 6.92
CA MET A 587 17.03 17.23 6.55
C MET A 587 18.11 17.10 7.64
N LEU A 588 17.85 17.58 8.86
CA LEU A 588 18.71 17.49 10.04
C LEU A 588 20.13 18.04 9.81
N GLY A 589 20.19 19.24 9.22
CA GLY A 589 21.44 19.96 8.99
C GLY A 589 22.24 19.51 7.78
N LYS A 590 21.85 18.42 7.09
CA LYS A 590 22.49 17.93 5.85
C LYS A 590 22.78 19.11 4.89
N PRO A 591 23.98 19.18 4.28
CA PRO A 591 24.30 20.23 3.33
C PRO A 591 23.43 20.11 2.06
N ALA A 592 23.26 21.25 1.39
CA ALA A 592 22.65 21.32 0.06
C ALA A 592 23.40 20.42 -0.92
N ASN A 593 22.68 19.53 -1.61
CA ASN A 593 23.22 18.64 -2.63
C ASN A 593 22.32 18.69 -3.88
N PRO A 594 22.47 19.72 -4.74
CA PRO A 594 21.71 19.82 -5.98
C PRO A 594 22.04 18.67 -6.95
N PRO A 595 21.21 18.44 -7.98
CA PRO A 595 21.59 17.63 -9.12
C PRO A 595 22.85 18.15 -9.82
N ASP A 596 23.49 17.29 -10.59
CA ASP A 596 24.62 17.66 -11.46
C ASP A 596 24.21 18.77 -12.45
N GLU A 597 25.14 19.67 -12.80
CA GLU A 597 24.83 20.82 -13.65
C GLU A 597 24.34 20.37 -15.04
N PRO A 598 23.10 20.73 -15.46
CA PRO A 598 22.53 20.19 -16.69
C PRO A 598 23.17 20.81 -17.94
N SER A 599 23.40 19.98 -18.96
CA SER A 599 23.73 20.43 -20.32
C SER A 599 22.45 20.74 -21.09
N CYS A 600 22.17 22.03 -21.27
CA CYS A 600 21.06 22.53 -22.09
C CYS A 600 21.46 22.73 -23.57
N GLU A 601 22.58 22.15 -24.01
CA GLU A 601 23.19 22.43 -25.32
C GLU A 601 22.61 21.56 -26.45
N LYS A 602 21.99 20.42 -26.10
CA LYS A 602 21.36 19.52 -27.06
C LYS A 602 19.87 19.82 -27.16
N ARG A 603 19.37 19.89 -28.39
CA ARG A 603 17.93 19.85 -28.69
C ARG A 603 17.35 18.57 -28.06
N PRO A 604 16.26 18.64 -27.27
CA PRO A 604 15.58 17.44 -26.81
C PRO A 604 15.22 16.57 -28.02
N SER A 605 15.60 15.29 -27.97
CA SER A 605 15.32 14.36 -29.05
C SER A 605 13.82 14.11 -29.13
N SER A 606 13.15 14.71 -30.12
CA SER A 606 11.88 14.15 -30.59
C SER A 606 12.13 12.68 -30.95
N PRO A 607 11.32 11.74 -30.44
CA PRO A 607 11.31 10.39 -30.99
C PRO A 607 11.07 10.51 -32.49
N ALA A 608 11.85 9.80 -33.29
CA ALA A 608 11.59 9.73 -34.73
C ALA A 608 10.16 9.21 -34.93
N VAL A 609 9.37 9.93 -35.72
CA VAL A 609 8.07 9.43 -36.19
C VAL A 609 8.38 8.25 -37.12
N GLY A 610 8.00 7.05 -36.70
CA GLY A 610 8.12 5.79 -37.42
C GLY A 610 6.84 4.98 -37.25
#